data_AF-T1G3F8-F1
#
_entry.id   AF-T1G3F8-F1
#
_cell.length_a   1.000
_cell.length_b   1.000
_cell.length_c   1.000
_cell.angle_alpha   90.00
_cell.angle_beta   90.00
_cell.angle_gamma   90.00
#
_symmetry.space_group_name_H-M   'P 1'
#
loop_
_entity.id
_entity.type
_entity.pdbx_description
1 polymer ?
#
loop_
_entity_poly.entity_id
_entity_poly.type
_entity_poly.pdbx_seq_one_letter_code
_entity_poly.pdbx_strand_id
1 'polypeptide(L)' 'FQCVTDRTCVNKTRKCDGIPDCSDRSDESGCSHNFSHKDGCNPGQFRCVSSGHCISESNKCDSQMDCEDGSDEDEILCS' A
#
# COMPACT_ATOMS: atom_id res chain seq x y z
N PHE A 1 -0.47 8.62 -16.97
CA PHE A 1 0.24 9.74 -16.35
C PHE A 1 1.50 10.00 -17.16
N GLN A 2 2.00 11.23 -17.20
CA GLN A 2 3.22 11.54 -17.96
C GLN A 2 4.33 11.88 -16.97
N CYS A 3 5.44 11.17 -17.09
CA CYS A 3 6.62 11.35 -16.25
C CYS A 3 7.24 12.74 -16.44
N VAL A 4 7.87 13.27 -15.40
CA VAL A 4 8.36 14.65 -15.36
C VAL A 4 9.62 14.83 -16.20
N THR A 5 10.58 13.91 -16.09
CA THR A 5 11.91 14.05 -16.71
C THR A 5 11.97 13.49 -18.12
N ASP A 6 11.57 12.23 -18.30
CA ASP A 6 11.68 11.53 -19.60
C ASP A 6 10.44 11.73 -20.49
N ARG A 7 9.38 12.33 -19.94
CA ARG A 7 8.08 12.56 -20.60
C ARG A 7 7.42 11.28 -21.11
N THR A 8 7.82 10.12 -20.57
CA THR A 8 7.21 8.82 -20.86
C THR A 8 5.76 8.83 -20.41
N CYS A 9 4.89 8.25 -21.24
CA CYS A 9 3.48 8.10 -20.92
C CYS A 9 3.24 6.73 -20.28
N VAL A 10 2.97 6.72 -18.98
CA VAL A 10 2.54 5.53 -18.24
C VAL A 10 1.00 5.47 -18.17
N ASN A 11 0.41 4.31 -17.90
CA ASN A 11 -1.04 4.22 -17.70
C ASN A 11 -1.44 5.08 -16.48
N LYS A 12 -2.65 5.66 -16.48
CA LYS A 12 -3.15 6.38 -15.29
C LYS A 12 -3.27 5.46 -14.07
N THR A 13 -3.50 4.16 -14.28
CA THR A 13 -3.53 3.15 -13.19
C THR A 13 -2.16 2.86 -12.60
N ARG A 14 -1.08 3.22 -13.30
CA ARG A 14 0.31 3.02 -12.85
C ARG A 14 0.87 4.21 -12.09
N LYS A 15 0.10 5.30 -11.99
CA LYS A 15 0.51 6.42 -11.17
C LYS A 15 0.26 6.03 -9.72
N CYS A 16 1.29 6.05 -8.87
CA CYS A 16 1.18 5.68 -7.47
C CYS A 16 0.78 4.20 -7.33
N ASP A 17 1.36 3.30 -8.11
CA ASP A 17 1.08 1.86 -7.96
C ASP A 17 2.15 1.15 -7.12
N GLY A 18 3.09 1.90 -6.54
CA GLY A 18 4.23 1.41 -5.77
C GLY A 18 5.40 0.96 -6.64
N ILE A 19 5.25 0.94 -7.97
CA ILE A 19 6.28 0.54 -8.93
C ILE A 19 6.76 1.80 -9.66
N PRO A 20 8.07 2.11 -9.62
CA PRO A 20 8.60 3.21 -10.42
C PRO A 20 8.62 2.80 -11.89
N ASP A 21 7.57 3.13 -12.63
CA ASP A 21 7.51 3.03 -14.10
C ASP A 21 8.18 4.26 -14.77
N CYS A 22 8.32 5.39 -14.06
CA CYS A 22 9.11 6.53 -14.54
C CYS A 22 10.59 6.43 -14.12
N SER A 23 11.50 6.82 -15.01
CA SER A 23 12.95 6.83 -14.74
C SER A 23 13.35 7.74 -13.57
N ASP A 24 12.52 8.75 -13.30
CA ASP A 24 12.67 9.73 -12.21
C ASP A 24 11.71 9.46 -11.04
N ARG A 25 10.97 8.35 -11.06
CA ARG A 25 9.95 7.97 -10.07
C ARG A 25 8.85 9.02 -9.88
N SER A 26 8.62 9.86 -10.90
CA SER A 26 7.65 10.94 -10.81
C SER A 26 6.20 10.46 -10.79
N ASP A 27 5.93 9.27 -11.31
CA ASP A 27 4.68 8.52 -11.16
C ASP A 27 4.40 8.12 -9.73
N GLU A 28 5.46 7.79 -8.98
CA GLU A 28 5.41 7.45 -7.55
C GLU A 28 5.62 8.67 -6.63
N SER A 29 5.75 9.86 -7.21
CA SER A 29 5.96 11.11 -6.48
C SER A 29 4.71 12.00 -6.47
N GLY A 30 4.45 12.68 -5.34
CA GLY A 30 3.27 13.55 -5.22
C GLY A 30 1.94 12.79 -5.20
N CYS A 31 1.98 11.53 -4.75
CA CYS A 31 0.82 10.69 -4.51
C CYS A 31 0.10 11.18 -3.25
N SER A 32 -0.76 12.20 -3.38
CA SER A 32 -1.36 12.86 -2.21
C SER A 32 -2.27 11.97 -1.36
N HIS A 33 -2.82 10.86 -1.88
CA HIS A 33 -3.57 9.85 -1.09
C HIS A 33 -4.21 8.77 -1.98
N ASN A 34 -3.60 8.42 -3.10
CA ASN A 34 -4.13 7.39 -3.99
C ASN A 34 -2.94 6.61 -4.53
N PHE A 35 -2.26 5.90 -3.63
CA PHE A 35 -1.90 4.58 -4.07
C PHE A 35 -3.23 3.88 -4.39
N SER A 36 -3.37 3.25 -5.54
CA SER A 36 -4.42 2.23 -5.67
C SER A 36 -4.08 0.97 -4.84
N HIS A 37 -3.43 1.13 -3.69
CA HIS A 37 -3.75 0.33 -2.52
C HIS A 37 -4.84 1.07 -1.77
N LYS A 38 -6.01 0.46 -1.75
CA LYS A 38 -7.22 0.96 -1.10
C LYS A 38 -7.09 1.23 0.41
N ASP A 39 -5.89 1.20 1.02
CA ASP A 39 -5.71 0.99 2.47
C ASP A 39 -4.41 1.54 3.09
N GLY A 40 -4.03 2.80 2.81
CA GLY A 40 -3.31 3.68 3.76
C GLY A 40 -1.94 3.27 4.37
N CYS A 41 -1.37 2.12 4.06
CA CYS A 41 -0.11 1.61 4.62
C CYS A 41 1.00 1.53 3.58
N ASN A 42 2.27 1.46 4.02
CA ASN A 42 3.39 1.27 3.09
C ASN A 42 3.32 -0.13 2.45
N PRO A 43 4.01 -0.34 1.31
CA PRO A 43 4.14 -1.68 0.73
C PRO A 43 4.74 -2.67 1.74
N GLY A 44 4.15 -3.86 1.86
CA GLY A 44 4.56 -4.87 2.84
C GLY A 44 4.02 -4.64 4.26
N GLN A 45 2.99 -3.80 4.39
CA GLN A 45 2.27 -3.58 5.63
C GLN A 45 0.80 -3.95 5.50
N PHE A 46 0.24 -4.57 6.54
CA PHE A 46 -1.18 -4.85 6.65
C PHE A 46 -1.88 -3.75 7.45
N ARG A 47 -3.05 -3.33 6.97
CA ARG A 47 -3.88 -2.34 7.65
C ARG A 47 -4.92 -3.02 8.53
N CYS A 48 -4.85 -2.78 9.83
CA CYS A 48 -5.86 -3.17 10.79
C CYS A 48 -7.23 -2.61 10.36
N VAL A 49 -8.26 -3.46 10.42
CA VAL A 49 -9.57 -3.19 9.81
C VAL A 49 -10.28 -2.01 10.48
N SER A 50 -10.30 -1.97 11.81
CA SER A 50 -11.06 -0.96 12.55
C SER A 50 -10.23 0.27 12.88
N SER A 51 -8.98 0.09 13.32
CA SER A 51 -8.11 1.20 13.73
C SER A 51 -7.42 1.86 12.53
N GLY A 52 -7.28 1.16 11.41
CA GLY A 52 -6.49 1.63 10.27
C GLY A 52 -4.99 1.68 10.56
N HIS A 53 -4.54 1.11 11.68
CA HIS A 53 -3.13 0.99 12.05
C HIS A 53 -2.40 0.07 11.06
N CYS A 54 -1.13 0.36 10.78
CA CYS A 54 -0.33 -0.40 9.83
C CYS A 54 0.68 -1.25 10.57
N ILE A 55 0.53 -2.57 10.46
CA ILE A 55 1.49 -3.55 10.98
C ILE A 55 2.31 -4.12 9.83
N SER A 56 3.41 -4.81 10.14
CA SER A 56 4.14 -5.55 9.11
C SER A 56 3.24 -6.64 8.52
N GLU A 57 3.32 -6.91 7.22
CA GLU A 57 2.59 -8.02 6.63
C GLU A 57 3.01 -9.38 7.23
N SER A 58 4.25 -9.49 7.73
CA SER A 58 4.73 -10.67 8.46
C SER A 58 4.01 -10.95 9.77
N ASN A 59 3.34 -9.94 10.31
CA ASN A 59 2.63 -9.98 11.57
C ASN A 59 1.14 -10.30 11.38
N LYS A 60 0.72 -10.49 10.14
CA LYS A 60 -0.64 -10.95 9.84
C LYS A 60 -0.65 -12.47 9.99
N CYS A 61 -1.55 -12.99 10.81
CA CYS A 61 -1.72 -14.42 11.10
C CYS A 61 -0.51 -15.06 11.77
N ASP A 62 0.22 -14.30 12.58
CA ASP A 62 1.43 -14.75 13.27
C ASP A 62 1.14 -15.32 14.68
N SER A 63 -0.14 -15.48 15.02
CA SER A 63 -0.67 -15.89 16.32
C SER A 63 -0.48 -14.85 17.44
N GLN A 64 -0.14 -13.60 17.11
CA GLN A 64 -0.09 -12.47 18.03
C GLN A 64 -1.05 -11.38 17.56
N MET A 65 -1.82 -10.81 18.50
CA MET A 65 -2.65 -9.65 18.18
C MET A 65 -1.80 -8.39 18.18
N ASP A 66 -1.34 -7.98 16.99
CA ASP A 66 -0.65 -6.72 16.74
C ASP A 66 -1.62 -5.58 16.37
N CYS A 67 -2.82 -5.90 15.87
CA CYS A 67 -3.90 -4.92 15.76
C CYS A 67 -4.70 -4.82 17.07
N GLU A 68 -5.06 -3.60 17.47
CA GLU A 68 -5.88 -3.38 18.68
C GLU A 68 -7.27 -4.04 18.62
N ASP A 69 -7.80 -4.22 17.40
CA ASP A 69 -9.05 -4.94 17.15
C ASP A 69 -8.85 -6.43 16.86
N GLY A 70 -7.61 -6.92 16.86
CA GLY A 70 -7.24 -8.30 16.55
C GLY A 70 -7.50 -8.70 15.09
N SER A 71 -7.72 -7.72 14.21
CA SER A 71 -8.10 -7.98 12.81
C SER A 71 -6.98 -8.61 11.97
N ASP A 72 -5.74 -8.52 12.41
CA ASP A 72 -4.59 -9.22 11.86
C ASP A 72 -4.62 -10.73 12.10
N GLU A 73 -5.30 -11.19 13.15
CA GLU A 73 -5.44 -12.60 13.55
C GLU A 73 -6.85 -13.15 13.35
N ASP A 74 -7.73 -12.41 12.67
CA ASP A 74 -9.09 -12.84 12.42
C ASP A 74 -9.11 -14.05 11.48
N GLU A 75 -9.83 -15.11 11.87
CA GLU A 75 -9.88 -16.38 11.12
C GLU A 75 -10.35 -16.20 9.66
N ILE A 76 -11.21 -15.21 9.40
CA ILE A 76 -11.73 -14.91 8.07
C ILE A 76 -10.68 -14.16 7.23
N LEU A 77 -9.80 -13.39 7.88
CA LEU A 77 -8.69 -12.68 7.23
C LEU A 77 -7.43 -13.55 7.09
N CYS A 78 -7.33 -14.62 7.90
CA CYS A 78 -6.21 -15.55 7.98
C CYS A 78 -6.43 -16.92 7.31
N SER A 79 -7.47 -17.05 6.50
CA SER A 79 -7.84 -18.28 5.77
C SER A 79 -7.00 -18.57 4.53
#